data_AF-A0A1X4I3P4-F1
#
_entry.id   AF-A0A1X4I3P4-F1
#
_cell.length_a   1.000
_cell.length_b   1.000
_cell.length_c   1.000
_cell.angle_alpha   90.00
_cell.angle_beta   90.00
_cell.angle_gamma   90.00
#
_symmetry.space_group_name_H-M   'P 1'
#
loop_
_entity.id
_entity.type
_entity.pdbx_description
1 polymer ?
#
loop_
_entity_poly.entity_id
_entity_poly.type
_entity_poly.pdbx_seq_one_letter_code
_entity_poly.pdbx_strand_id
1 'polypeptide(L)'
;MDLEKPAGPPAAAPAGEGCLVVAVRVPVRIVALVLVVPVRVAWDALVVAGRFLNDTLLRPLGRALLWVGRAVFVWPFVGLWRYVLVPSGKGLVWLGKALLVLPAIAFYRHVLTPLGHGAVWLYARVLTPVGAGAWAAAVWLGRYFFVGPALWLYRWVLVPVGRAVAWCVRGLVWLVGTAVAGIGTGLYWTARILLVLPALWLYRWVLVPVGRAVAWCARGLVWLVGTAVAGIGTGLYWTARILLVLPALAVWRWVLVPVGRVLAVVAREVGDALGHAWRVAGYMSLAVGRFLGRLFRWVFVEPVRWVYLRVLTPVGHVVRDAVLRPVGDAARAVGRAARQALAAA
;
A
#
# COMPACT_ATOMS: atom_id res chain seq x y z
N MET A 1 -10.53 -4.50 73.14
CA MET A 1 -9.87 -3.27 72.65
C MET A 1 -10.80 -2.69 71.62
N ASP A 2 -11.89 -2.15 72.14
CA ASP A 2 -12.99 -1.54 71.43
C ASP A 2 -12.58 -0.12 71.05
N LEU A 3 -12.56 0.16 69.74
CA LEU A 3 -12.36 1.51 69.23
C LEU A 3 -13.73 2.08 68.88
N GLU A 4 -14.35 2.70 69.88
CA GLU A 4 -15.53 3.55 69.73
C GLU A 4 -15.20 4.71 68.79
N LYS A 5 -15.92 4.77 67.68
CA LYS A 5 -15.91 5.90 66.75
C LYS A 5 -16.93 6.94 67.26
N PRO A 6 -16.54 8.21 67.50
CA PRO A 6 -17.48 9.20 67.99
C PRO A 6 -18.49 9.54 66.90
N ALA A 7 -19.78 9.39 67.24
CA ALA A 7 -20.88 9.86 66.42
C ALA A 7 -20.83 11.40 66.36
N GLY A 8 -20.70 11.93 65.14
CA GLY A 8 -20.79 13.38 64.90
C GLY A 8 -22.16 13.94 65.26
N PRO A 9 -22.27 15.27 65.49
CA PRO A 9 -23.49 15.91 65.96
C PRO A 9 -24.68 15.65 65.00
N PRO A 10 -25.91 15.50 65.54
CA PRO A 10 -27.09 15.25 64.72
C PRO A 10 -27.29 16.42 63.77
N ALA A 11 -27.32 16.12 62.47
CA ALA A 11 -27.68 17.09 61.44
C ALA A 11 -29.06 17.66 61.79
N ALA A 12 -29.11 18.97 62.02
CA ALA A 12 -30.33 19.72 62.27
C ALA A 12 -31.38 19.37 61.20
N ALA A 13 -32.51 18.82 61.64
CA ALA A 13 -33.66 18.63 60.79
C ALA A 13 -34.14 20.01 60.30
N PRO A 14 -34.31 20.24 58.99
CA PRO A 14 -34.94 21.46 58.53
C PRO A 14 -36.39 21.47 59.01
N ALA A 15 -36.64 22.32 60.01
CA ALA A 15 -37.96 22.70 60.44
C ALA A 15 -38.69 23.38 59.28
N GLY A 16 -39.91 22.92 58.95
CA GLY A 16 -40.90 23.74 58.23
C GLY A 16 -41.32 23.37 56.80
N GLU A 17 -40.90 22.24 56.22
CA GLU A 17 -41.41 21.77 54.91
C GLU A 17 -42.36 20.56 55.04
N GLY A 18 -43.24 20.60 56.04
CA GLY A 18 -44.05 19.45 56.47
C GLY A 18 -45.45 19.46 55.89
N CYS A 19 -45.61 19.10 54.60
CA CYS A 19 -46.77 18.38 54.03
C CYS A 19 -46.77 18.49 52.51
N LEU A 20 -46.48 19.66 51.94
CA LEU A 20 -46.51 19.86 50.49
C LEU A 20 -45.30 19.22 49.80
N VAL A 21 -44.11 19.38 50.38
CA VAL A 21 -42.88 18.72 49.88
C VAL A 21 -42.98 17.21 50.06
N VAL A 22 -43.58 16.72 51.15
CA VAL A 22 -43.80 15.28 51.36
C VAL A 22 -44.86 14.75 50.37
N ALA A 23 -45.98 15.45 50.17
CA ALA A 23 -47.04 15.05 49.26
C ALA A 23 -46.62 15.06 47.78
N VAL A 24 -45.65 15.90 47.38
CA VAL A 24 -45.07 15.90 46.03
C VAL A 24 -43.93 14.90 45.91
N ARG A 25 -43.11 14.73 46.96
CA ARG A 25 -41.93 13.87 46.92
C ARG A 25 -42.28 12.39 47.05
N VAL A 26 -43.35 12.03 47.74
CA VAL A 26 -43.86 10.66 47.83
C VAL A 26 -44.26 10.09 46.46
N PRO A 27 -45.11 10.72 45.63
CA PRO A 27 -45.44 10.22 44.31
C PRO A 27 -44.24 10.24 43.37
N VAL A 28 -43.36 11.25 43.46
CA VAL A 28 -42.12 11.27 42.67
C VAL A 28 -41.18 10.12 43.06
N ARG A 29 -41.06 9.78 44.35
CA ARG A 29 -40.29 8.60 44.80
C ARG A 29 -40.95 7.30 44.39
N ILE A 30 -42.27 7.22 44.39
CA ILE A 30 -43.01 6.04 43.93
C ILE A 30 -42.78 5.86 42.42
N VAL A 31 -42.91 6.91 41.61
CA VAL A 31 -42.65 6.85 40.16
C VAL A 31 -41.18 6.51 39.91
N ALA A 32 -40.24 7.15 40.62
CA ALA A 32 -38.83 6.83 40.50
C ALA A 32 -38.54 5.38 40.92
N LEU A 33 -39.12 4.87 42.00
CA LEU A 33 -38.93 3.47 42.40
C LEU A 33 -39.56 2.51 41.38
N VAL A 34 -40.80 2.77 40.95
CA VAL A 34 -41.52 1.92 39.99
C VAL A 34 -40.87 1.91 38.61
N LEU A 35 -40.14 2.97 38.24
CA LEU A 35 -39.55 3.08 36.90
C LEU A 35 -38.04 2.84 36.91
N VAL A 36 -37.30 3.42 37.86
CA VAL A 36 -35.84 3.28 37.97
C VAL A 36 -35.44 1.92 38.50
N VAL A 37 -36.19 1.32 39.44
CA VAL A 37 -35.83 -0.02 39.98
C VAL A 37 -35.92 -1.09 38.90
N PRO A 38 -37.01 -1.26 38.12
CA PRO A 38 -37.03 -2.28 37.08
C PRO A 38 -36.04 -1.99 35.96
N VAL A 39 -35.79 -0.72 35.62
CA VAL A 39 -34.73 -0.36 34.66
C VAL A 39 -33.35 -0.75 35.21
N ARG A 40 -33.07 -0.53 36.49
CA ARG A 40 -31.81 -0.96 37.13
C ARG A 40 -31.69 -2.48 37.18
N VAL A 41 -32.76 -3.18 37.53
CA VAL A 41 -32.77 -4.64 37.57
C VAL A 41 -32.56 -5.22 36.17
N ALA A 42 -33.18 -4.63 35.14
CA ALA A 42 -32.95 -5.00 33.75
C ALA A 42 -31.50 -4.73 33.31
N TRP A 43 -30.92 -3.60 33.75
CA TRP A 43 -29.53 -3.26 33.48
C TRP A 43 -28.55 -4.20 34.17
N ASP A 44 -28.75 -4.48 35.46
CA ASP A 44 -27.92 -5.41 36.22
C ASP A 44 -28.04 -6.84 35.67
N ALA A 45 -29.24 -7.26 35.26
CA ALA A 45 -29.46 -8.54 34.58
C ALA A 45 -28.73 -8.62 33.24
N LEU A 46 -28.74 -7.54 32.43
CA LEU A 46 -28.00 -7.47 31.17
C LEU A 46 -26.48 -7.49 31.39
N VAL A 47 -25.99 -6.80 32.42
CA VAL A 47 -24.55 -6.80 32.75
C VAL A 47 -24.11 -8.18 33.24
N VAL A 48 -24.92 -8.85 34.07
CA VAL A 48 -24.64 -10.21 34.53
C VAL A 48 -24.70 -11.19 33.37
N ALA A 49 -25.72 -11.11 32.51
CA ALA A 49 -25.81 -11.93 31.31
C ALA A 49 -24.63 -11.69 30.36
N GLY A 50 -24.20 -10.43 30.18
CA GLY A 50 -23.03 -10.07 29.40
C GLY A 50 -21.72 -10.62 29.98
N ARG A 51 -21.53 -10.56 31.30
CA ARG A 51 -20.36 -11.18 31.97
C ARG A 51 -20.39 -12.69 31.84
N PHE A 52 -21.55 -13.31 32.05
CA PHE A 52 -21.73 -14.76 31.93
C PHE A 52 -21.45 -15.24 30.49
N LEU A 53 -21.92 -14.50 29.49
CA LEU A 53 -21.63 -14.78 28.07
C LEU A 53 -20.13 -14.63 27.76
N ASN A 54 -19.49 -13.62 28.34
CA ASN A 54 -18.07 -13.36 28.12
C ASN A 54 -17.18 -14.44 28.77
N ASP A 55 -17.51 -14.86 29.99
CA ASP A 55 -16.76 -15.87 30.72
C ASP A 55 -17.01 -17.30 30.20
N THR A 56 -18.24 -17.60 29.78
CA THR A 56 -18.62 -18.97 29.36
C THR A 56 -18.37 -19.25 27.89
N LEU A 57 -18.46 -18.24 27.01
CA LEU A 57 -18.31 -18.43 25.55
C LEU A 57 -17.09 -17.70 24.99
N LEU A 58 -16.95 -16.40 25.23
CA LEU A 58 -15.92 -15.59 24.57
C LEU A 58 -14.51 -15.91 25.05
N ARG A 59 -14.30 -16.14 26.35
CA ARG A 59 -12.99 -16.57 26.90
C ARG A 59 -12.52 -17.94 26.39
N PRO A 60 -13.32 -19.02 26.44
CA PRO A 60 -12.89 -20.31 25.92
C PRO A 60 -12.74 -20.29 24.40
N LEU A 61 -13.61 -19.60 23.66
CA LEU A 61 -13.44 -19.42 22.21
C LEU A 61 -12.17 -18.62 21.89
N GLY A 62 -11.88 -17.55 22.63
CA GLY A 62 -10.67 -16.76 22.45
C GLY A 62 -9.39 -17.57 22.67
N ARG A 63 -9.34 -18.41 23.72
CA ARG A 63 -8.21 -19.32 23.96
C ARG A 63 -8.11 -20.41 22.90
N ALA A 64 -9.24 -21.02 22.51
CA ALA A 64 -9.26 -22.03 21.48
C ALA A 64 -8.79 -21.45 20.13
N LEU A 65 -9.23 -20.24 19.77
CA LEU A 65 -8.83 -19.57 18.54
C LEU A 65 -7.35 -19.16 18.55
N LEU A 66 -6.84 -18.68 19.69
CA LEU A 66 -5.40 -18.40 19.86
C LEU A 66 -4.56 -19.67 19.81
N TRP A 67 -5.06 -20.77 20.37
CA TRP A 67 -4.37 -22.06 20.34
C TRP A 67 -4.35 -22.65 18.93
N VAL A 68 -5.48 -22.60 18.22
CA VAL A 68 -5.58 -23.00 16.81
C VAL A 68 -4.72 -22.10 15.93
N GLY A 69 -4.74 -20.78 16.15
CA GLY A 69 -3.85 -19.86 15.45
C GLY A 69 -2.37 -20.21 15.68
N ARG A 70 -1.99 -20.49 16.92
CA ARG A 70 -0.61 -20.88 17.25
C ARG A 70 -0.24 -22.25 16.67
N ALA A 71 -1.15 -23.23 16.70
CA ALA A 71 -0.92 -24.56 16.17
C ALA A 71 -0.86 -24.56 14.63
N VAL A 72 -1.73 -23.80 13.95
CA VAL A 72 -1.79 -23.77 12.48
C VAL A 72 -0.72 -22.88 11.88
N PHE A 73 -0.23 -21.86 12.58
CA PHE A 73 0.80 -20.97 12.05
C PHE A 73 2.21 -21.32 12.52
N VAL A 74 2.40 -21.57 13.82
CA VAL A 74 3.74 -21.71 14.40
C VAL A 74 4.32 -23.10 14.17
N TRP A 75 3.53 -24.16 14.37
CA TRP A 75 4.05 -25.53 14.20
C TRP A 75 4.46 -25.86 12.77
N PRO A 76 3.66 -25.58 11.72
CA PRO A 76 4.09 -25.86 10.35
C PRO A 76 5.24 -24.94 9.91
N PHE A 77 5.31 -23.69 10.39
CA PHE A 77 6.45 -22.82 10.10
C PHE A 77 7.74 -23.31 10.75
N VAL A 78 7.67 -23.78 12.00
CA VAL A 78 8.81 -24.40 12.70
C VAL A 78 9.20 -25.73 12.04
N GLY A 79 8.23 -26.54 11.62
CA GLY A 79 8.47 -27.77 10.87
C GLY A 79 9.15 -27.49 9.53
N LEU A 80 8.65 -26.54 8.77
CA LEU A 80 9.23 -26.11 7.49
C LEU A 80 10.65 -25.57 7.69
N TRP A 81 10.88 -24.79 8.74
CA TRP A 81 12.21 -24.28 9.05
C TRP A 81 13.20 -25.41 9.37
N ARG A 82 12.80 -26.34 10.24
CA ARG A 82 13.67 -27.40 10.76
C ARG A 82 13.91 -28.53 9.75
N TYR A 83 12.90 -28.87 8.94
CA TYR A 83 12.96 -29.98 7.97
C TYR A 83 13.25 -29.56 6.53
N VAL A 84 13.03 -28.29 6.16
CA VAL A 84 13.23 -27.85 4.77
C VAL A 84 14.35 -26.82 4.69
N LEU A 85 14.28 -25.70 5.43
CA LEU A 85 15.30 -24.65 5.32
C LEU A 85 16.68 -25.07 5.82
N VAL A 86 16.76 -25.71 6.99
CA VAL A 86 18.05 -26.16 7.55
C VAL A 86 18.78 -27.15 6.63
N PRO A 87 18.14 -28.23 6.11
CA PRO A 87 18.82 -29.15 5.21
C PRO A 87 19.11 -28.55 3.83
N SER A 88 18.24 -27.69 3.29
CA SER A 88 18.52 -27.04 2.00
C SER A 88 19.67 -26.03 2.11
N GLY A 89 19.81 -25.30 3.21
CA GLY A 89 20.98 -24.45 3.47
C GLY A 89 22.29 -25.24 3.55
N LYS A 90 22.28 -26.39 4.24
CA LYS A 90 23.44 -27.31 4.30
C LYS A 90 23.78 -27.90 2.93
N GLY A 91 22.75 -28.27 2.16
CA GLY A 91 22.91 -28.75 0.78
C GLY A 91 23.53 -27.69 -0.14
N LEU A 92 23.09 -26.43 -0.04
CA LEU A 92 23.64 -25.33 -0.83
C LEU A 92 25.11 -25.04 -0.50
N VAL A 93 25.46 -25.04 0.79
CA VAL A 93 26.86 -24.84 1.22
C VAL A 93 27.74 -25.98 0.74
N TRP A 94 27.25 -27.22 0.79
CA TRP A 94 27.96 -28.38 0.27
C TRP A 94 28.14 -28.31 -1.26
N LEU A 95 27.09 -27.97 -2.00
CA LEU A 95 27.14 -27.77 -3.45
C LEU A 95 28.11 -26.64 -3.84
N GLY A 96 28.09 -25.53 -3.11
CA GLY A 96 29.04 -24.44 -3.31
C GLY A 96 30.50 -24.90 -3.10
N LYS A 97 30.77 -25.62 -2.02
CA LYS A 97 32.11 -26.20 -1.78
C LYS A 97 32.50 -27.20 -2.88
N ALA A 98 31.60 -28.11 -3.24
CA ALA A 98 31.90 -29.14 -4.22
C ALA A 98 32.07 -28.59 -5.64
N LEU A 99 31.29 -27.58 -6.03
CA LEU A 99 31.28 -27.05 -7.38
C LEU A 99 32.25 -25.89 -7.61
N LEU A 100 32.67 -25.17 -6.55
CA LEU A 100 33.64 -24.07 -6.70
C LEU A 100 35.02 -24.47 -6.18
N VAL A 101 35.12 -25.07 -5.00
CA VAL A 101 36.41 -25.27 -4.33
C VAL A 101 37.18 -26.44 -4.94
N LEU A 102 36.51 -27.58 -5.19
CA LEU A 102 37.14 -28.75 -5.82
C LEU A 102 37.67 -28.46 -7.24
N PRO A 103 36.90 -27.85 -8.17
CA PRO A 103 37.44 -27.53 -9.49
C PRO A 103 38.47 -26.42 -9.46
N ALA A 104 38.38 -25.45 -8.53
CA ALA A 104 39.43 -24.44 -8.36
C ALA A 104 40.76 -25.07 -7.92
N ILE A 105 40.73 -26.03 -6.99
CA ILE A 105 41.92 -26.77 -6.55
C ILE A 105 42.48 -27.65 -7.68
N ALA A 106 41.61 -28.32 -8.42
CA ALA A 106 42.02 -29.15 -9.56
C ALA A 106 42.67 -28.30 -10.67
N PHE A 107 42.08 -27.14 -10.99
CA PHE A 107 42.62 -26.19 -11.95
C PHE A 107 43.99 -25.63 -11.51
N TYR A 108 44.13 -25.32 -10.23
CA TYR A 108 45.42 -24.88 -9.67
C TYR A 108 46.51 -25.95 -9.82
N ARG A 109 46.20 -27.22 -9.49
CA ARG A 109 47.15 -28.34 -9.57
C ARG A 109 47.46 -28.78 -11.00
N HIS A 110 46.48 -28.80 -11.90
CA HIS A 110 46.66 -29.36 -13.24
C HIS A 110 47.03 -28.32 -14.30
N VAL A 111 46.80 -27.04 -14.06
CA VAL A 111 47.05 -25.98 -15.07
C VAL A 111 48.10 -24.99 -14.59
N LEU A 112 47.98 -24.44 -13.39
CA LEU A 112 48.95 -23.44 -12.91
C LEU A 112 50.31 -24.05 -12.58
N THR A 113 50.34 -25.24 -11.98
CA THR A 113 51.60 -25.90 -11.61
C THR A 113 52.48 -26.27 -12.81
N PRO A 114 51.96 -26.86 -13.91
CA PRO A 114 52.77 -27.13 -15.11
C PRO A 114 53.11 -25.87 -15.90
N LEU A 115 52.24 -24.84 -15.91
CA LEU A 115 52.58 -23.55 -16.53
C LEU A 115 53.74 -22.86 -15.82
N GLY A 116 53.79 -22.92 -14.48
CA GLY A 116 54.92 -22.40 -13.71
C GLY A 116 56.24 -23.12 -14.06
N HIS A 117 56.22 -24.45 -14.16
CA HIS A 117 57.40 -25.22 -14.57
C HIS A 117 57.81 -24.95 -16.02
N GLY A 118 56.84 -24.80 -16.94
CA GLY A 118 57.09 -24.47 -18.34
C GLY A 118 57.68 -23.07 -18.52
N ALA A 119 57.20 -22.08 -17.76
CA ALA A 119 57.73 -20.71 -17.79
C ALA A 119 59.16 -20.64 -17.25
N VAL A 120 59.46 -21.34 -16.15
CA VAL A 120 60.82 -21.42 -15.60
C VAL A 120 61.76 -22.15 -16.56
N TRP A 121 61.29 -23.23 -17.21
CA TRP A 121 62.07 -23.96 -18.20
C TRP A 121 62.40 -23.10 -19.43
N LEU A 122 61.43 -22.34 -19.96
CA LEU A 122 61.65 -21.40 -21.08
C LEU A 122 62.61 -20.28 -20.71
N TYR A 123 62.47 -19.69 -19.52
CA TYR A 123 63.37 -18.65 -19.04
C TYR A 123 64.82 -19.16 -18.90
N ALA A 124 64.99 -20.34 -18.29
CA ALA A 124 66.30 -20.93 -18.02
C ALA A 124 66.98 -21.51 -19.26
N ARG A 125 66.23 -21.92 -20.30
CA ARG A 125 66.79 -22.59 -21.49
C ARG A 125 66.92 -21.67 -22.71
N VAL A 126 66.14 -20.61 -22.80
CA VAL A 126 66.11 -19.73 -23.99
C VAL A 126 66.63 -18.33 -23.70
N LEU A 127 66.24 -17.72 -22.58
CA LEU A 127 66.58 -16.31 -22.34
C LEU A 127 68.02 -16.11 -21.86
N THR A 128 68.51 -17.03 -21.03
CA THR A 128 69.88 -17.03 -20.49
C THR A 128 70.99 -17.24 -21.54
N PRO A 129 70.91 -18.18 -22.52
CA PRO A 129 71.96 -18.31 -23.53
C PRO A 129 71.97 -17.17 -24.55
N VAL A 130 70.81 -16.59 -24.86
CA VAL A 130 70.70 -15.48 -25.83
C VAL A 130 71.29 -14.19 -25.25
N GLY A 131 71.09 -13.92 -23.95
CA GLY A 131 71.73 -12.78 -23.26
C GLY A 131 73.24 -12.94 -23.15
N ALA A 132 73.73 -14.15 -22.83
CA ALA A 132 75.16 -14.43 -22.71
C ALA A 132 75.90 -14.39 -24.07
N GLY A 133 75.27 -14.91 -25.14
CA GLY A 133 75.82 -14.89 -26.49
C GLY A 133 75.92 -13.48 -27.09
N ALA A 134 74.92 -12.64 -26.86
CA ALA A 134 74.92 -11.25 -27.33
C ALA A 134 75.99 -10.38 -26.62
N TRP A 135 76.19 -10.59 -25.31
CA TRP A 135 77.21 -9.88 -24.55
C TRP A 135 78.64 -10.29 -24.96
N ALA A 136 78.86 -11.59 -25.19
CA ALA A 136 80.15 -12.10 -25.67
C ALA A 136 80.49 -11.57 -27.08
N ALA A 137 79.50 -11.48 -27.98
CA ALA A 137 79.67 -10.92 -29.32
C ALA A 137 80.01 -9.42 -29.28
N ALA A 138 79.40 -8.65 -28.37
CA ALA A 138 79.67 -7.22 -28.19
C ALA A 138 81.10 -6.93 -27.69
N VAL A 139 81.61 -7.72 -26.75
CA VAL A 139 83.00 -7.58 -26.24
C VAL A 139 84.03 -8.01 -27.29
N TRP A 140 83.72 -9.03 -28.10
CA TRP A 140 84.58 -9.49 -29.18
C TRP A 140 84.71 -8.45 -30.32
N LEU A 141 83.60 -7.80 -30.69
CA LEU A 141 83.59 -6.75 -31.71
C LEU A 141 84.34 -5.48 -31.26
N GLY A 142 84.24 -5.10 -29.99
CA GLY A 142 84.97 -3.97 -29.42
C GLY A 142 86.49 -4.17 -29.42
N ARG A 143 86.97 -5.41 -29.27
CA ARG A 143 88.41 -5.72 -29.22
C ARG A 143 89.07 -5.78 -30.60
N TYR A 144 88.34 -6.13 -31.65
CA TYR A 144 88.87 -6.20 -33.03
C TYR A 144 88.94 -4.83 -33.71
N PHE A 145 88.03 -3.90 -33.38
CA PHE A 145 87.92 -2.60 -34.06
C PHE A 145 88.90 -1.53 -33.53
N PHE A 146 89.39 -1.65 -32.28
CA PHE A 146 90.17 -0.58 -31.64
C PHE A 146 91.70 -0.71 -31.71
N VAL A 147 92.26 -1.93 -31.87
CA VAL A 147 93.72 -2.13 -31.78
C VAL A 147 94.42 -2.11 -33.15
N GLY A 148 93.69 -2.36 -34.25
CA GLY A 148 94.24 -2.43 -35.61
C GLY A 148 94.38 -1.10 -36.38
N PRO A 149 93.42 -0.15 -36.36
CA PRO A 149 93.40 0.94 -37.34
C PRO A 149 94.11 2.22 -36.88
N ALA A 150 94.77 2.24 -35.71
CA ALA A 150 95.48 3.42 -35.22
C ALA A 150 96.81 3.71 -35.96
N LEU A 151 97.39 2.72 -36.66
CA LEU A 151 98.71 2.85 -37.32
C LEU A 151 98.65 3.12 -38.83
N TRP A 152 97.49 3.01 -39.48
CA TRP A 152 97.39 3.07 -40.95
C TRP A 152 96.92 4.44 -41.49
N LEU A 153 96.42 5.33 -40.62
CA LEU A 153 95.76 6.59 -41.01
C LEU A 153 96.68 7.83 -41.07
N TYR A 154 97.99 7.73 -40.81
CA TYR A 154 98.86 8.92 -40.93
C TYR A 154 99.31 9.19 -42.38
N ARG A 155 99.40 8.15 -43.23
CA ARG A 155 100.36 8.24 -44.33
C ARG A 155 99.79 8.47 -45.73
N TRP A 156 98.50 8.26 -45.99
CA TRP A 156 97.99 8.36 -47.37
C TRP A 156 96.63 9.04 -47.52
N VAL A 157 96.70 10.36 -47.72
CA VAL A 157 95.81 11.06 -48.67
C VAL A 157 94.50 11.56 -48.07
N LEU A 158 94.65 12.64 -47.31
CA LEU A 158 93.65 13.60 -46.83
C LEU A 158 92.84 14.33 -47.94
N VAL A 159 92.92 13.94 -49.21
CA VAL A 159 92.52 14.80 -50.36
C VAL A 159 91.29 14.34 -51.19
N PRO A 160 90.83 13.07 -51.24
CA PRO A 160 89.55 12.74 -51.88
C PRO A 160 88.33 13.05 -50.98
N VAL A 161 88.55 13.80 -49.89
CA VAL A 161 87.72 13.85 -48.68
C VAL A 161 86.41 14.63 -48.85
N GLY A 162 86.25 15.51 -49.84
CA GLY A 162 85.03 16.33 -49.94
C GLY A 162 83.81 15.60 -50.53
N ARG A 163 84.01 14.74 -51.55
CA ARG A 163 82.92 14.28 -52.42
C ARG A 163 82.41 12.87 -52.09
N ALA A 164 83.27 12.04 -51.51
CA ALA A 164 82.89 10.75 -50.94
C ALA A 164 82.06 10.90 -49.64
N VAL A 165 82.31 11.95 -48.85
CA VAL A 165 81.61 12.21 -47.58
C VAL A 165 80.12 12.47 -47.80
N ALA A 166 79.73 13.22 -48.83
CA ALA A 166 78.32 13.47 -49.12
C ALA A 166 77.56 12.21 -49.57
N TRP A 167 78.20 11.32 -50.34
CA TRP A 167 77.63 10.04 -50.75
C TRP A 167 77.58 9.03 -49.59
N CYS A 168 78.60 9.01 -48.72
CA CYS A 168 78.61 8.16 -47.53
C CYS A 168 77.57 8.60 -46.50
N VAL A 169 77.38 9.91 -46.28
CA VAL A 169 76.36 10.40 -45.34
C VAL A 169 74.96 10.10 -45.85
N ARG A 170 74.69 10.26 -47.16
CA ARG A 170 73.38 9.97 -47.74
C ARG A 170 73.08 8.45 -47.79
N GLY A 171 74.09 7.62 -48.07
CA GLY A 171 73.99 6.16 -47.96
C GLY A 171 73.80 5.70 -46.51
N LEU A 172 74.49 6.34 -45.56
CA LEU A 172 74.36 6.06 -44.13
C LEU A 172 72.98 6.46 -43.60
N VAL A 173 72.43 7.61 -43.99
CA VAL A 173 71.08 8.02 -43.58
C VAL A 173 70.01 7.08 -44.17
N TRP A 174 70.18 6.59 -45.39
CA TRP A 174 69.25 5.63 -45.99
C TRP A 174 69.38 4.23 -45.35
N LEU A 175 70.60 3.78 -45.04
CA LEU A 175 70.84 2.52 -44.34
C LEU A 175 70.36 2.58 -42.88
N VAL A 176 70.59 3.68 -42.18
CA VAL A 176 70.08 3.90 -40.83
C VAL A 176 68.56 4.03 -40.86
N GLY A 177 67.98 4.73 -41.84
CA GLY A 177 66.53 4.85 -42.00
C GLY A 177 65.84 3.51 -42.27
N THR A 178 66.40 2.69 -43.17
CA THR A 178 65.87 1.35 -43.47
C THR A 178 66.12 0.35 -42.35
N ALA A 179 67.25 0.45 -41.64
CA ALA A 179 67.53 -0.37 -40.46
C ALA A 179 66.60 -0.01 -39.28
N VAL A 180 66.38 1.28 -39.00
CA VAL A 180 65.47 1.73 -37.94
C VAL A 180 64.02 1.38 -38.29
N ALA A 181 63.59 1.54 -39.54
CA ALA A 181 62.26 1.12 -39.99
C ALA A 181 62.09 -0.41 -39.96
N GLY A 182 63.12 -1.18 -40.34
CA GLY A 182 63.13 -2.64 -40.27
C GLY A 182 63.08 -3.16 -38.84
N ILE A 183 63.84 -2.54 -37.93
CA ILE A 183 63.81 -2.87 -36.50
C ILE A 183 62.48 -2.48 -35.87
N GLY A 184 61.92 -1.30 -36.21
CA GLY A 184 60.64 -0.85 -35.70
C GLY A 184 59.46 -1.71 -36.18
N THR A 185 59.45 -2.08 -37.46
CA THR A 185 58.44 -2.99 -38.03
C THR A 185 58.60 -4.42 -37.52
N GLY A 186 59.83 -4.90 -37.36
CA GLY A 186 60.12 -6.19 -36.73
C GLY A 186 59.67 -6.24 -35.27
N LEU A 187 59.97 -5.22 -34.47
CA LEU A 187 59.50 -5.12 -33.08
C LEU A 187 57.98 -5.05 -33.01
N TYR A 188 57.35 -4.27 -33.89
CA TYR A 188 55.90 -4.15 -33.96
C TYR A 188 55.22 -5.48 -34.33
N TRP A 189 55.69 -6.15 -35.38
CA TRP A 189 55.16 -7.45 -35.79
C TRP A 189 55.38 -8.52 -34.72
N THR A 190 56.56 -8.53 -34.11
CA THR A 190 56.87 -9.46 -33.01
C THR A 190 55.98 -9.20 -31.81
N ALA A 191 55.80 -7.94 -31.40
CA ALA A 191 54.89 -7.58 -30.32
C ALA A 191 53.44 -7.95 -30.66
N ARG A 192 53.01 -7.75 -31.91
CA ARG A 192 51.65 -8.06 -32.35
C ARG A 192 51.38 -9.56 -32.41
N ILE A 193 52.31 -10.36 -32.92
CA ILE A 193 52.20 -11.83 -32.93
C ILE A 193 52.31 -12.38 -31.52
N LEU A 194 53.25 -11.89 -30.70
CA LEU A 194 53.56 -12.50 -29.42
C LEU A 194 52.62 -12.05 -28.29
N LEU A 195 52.01 -10.86 -28.38
CA LEU A 195 51.09 -10.36 -27.35
C LEU A 195 49.65 -10.32 -27.84
N VAL A 196 49.38 -9.70 -28.99
CA VAL A 196 48.01 -9.38 -29.41
C VAL A 196 47.26 -10.62 -29.88
N LEU A 197 47.91 -11.46 -30.68
CA LEU A 197 47.33 -12.72 -31.17
C LEU A 197 47.01 -13.72 -30.04
N PRO A 198 47.92 -14.04 -29.11
CA PRO A 198 47.59 -14.93 -27.99
C PRO A 198 46.59 -14.29 -27.03
N ALA A 199 46.64 -12.97 -26.80
CA ALA A 199 45.62 -12.29 -25.98
C ALA A 199 44.22 -12.38 -26.59
N LEU A 200 44.09 -12.21 -27.92
CA LEU A 200 42.82 -12.37 -28.63
C LEU A 200 42.35 -13.84 -28.63
N TRP A 201 43.28 -14.78 -28.75
CA TRP A 201 42.98 -16.20 -28.64
C TRP A 201 42.47 -16.55 -27.25
N LEU A 202 43.12 -16.05 -26.20
CA LEU A 202 42.70 -16.22 -24.81
C LEU A 202 41.33 -15.57 -24.55
N TYR A 203 41.11 -14.37 -25.10
CA TYR A 203 39.83 -13.70 -25.01
C TYR A 203 38.71 -14.54 -25.66
N ARG A 204 38.92 -15.01 -26.89
CA ARG A 204 37.90 -15.69 -27.68
C ARG A 204 37.64 -17.13 -27.24
N TRP A 205 38.67 -17.85 -26.83
CA TRP A 205 38.57 -19.26 -26.44
C TRP A 205 38.40 -19.49 -24.94
N VAL A 206 38.72 -18.51 -24.09
CA VAL A 206 38.59 -18.66 -22.63
C VAL A 206 37.58 -17.66 -22.07
N LEU A 207 37.76 -16.35 -22.28
CA LEU A 207 36.85 -15.36 -21.67
C LEU A 207 35.42 -15.44 -22.20
N VAL A 208 35.23 -15.62 -23.51
CA VAL A 208 33.89 -15.70 -24.11
C VAL A 208 33.10 -16.93 -23.63
N PRO A 209 33.64 -18.17 -23.64
CA PRO A 209 32.91 -19.32 -23.11
C PRO A 209 32.72 -19.25 -21.60
N VAL A 210 33.71 -18.75 -20.84
CA VAL A 210 33.56 -18.55 -19.40
C VAL A 210 32.46 -17.51 -19.11
N GLY A 211 32.45 -16.39 -19.83
CA GLY A 211 31.41 -15.37 -19.70
C GLY A 211 30.02 -15.90 -20.03
N ARG A 212 29.89 -16.74 -21.06
CA ARG A 212 28.62 -17.43 -21.38
C ARG A 212 28.22 -18.43 -20.31
N ALA A 213 29.15 -19.23 -19.80
CA ALA A 213 28.88 -20.20 -18.73
C ALA A 213 28.43 -19.49 -17.45
N VAL A 214 29.10 -18.40 -17.05
CA VAL A 214 28.72 -17.57 -15.91
C VAL A 214 27.34 -16.94 -16.13
N ALA A 215 27.07 -16.38 -17.31
CA ALA A 215 25.77 -15.81 -17.63
C ALA A 215 24.64 -16.86 -17.68
N TRP A 216 24.96 -18.10 -18.05
CA TRP A 216 24.02 -19.22 -18.04
C TRP A 216 23.74 -19.69 -16.62
N CYS A 217 24.77 -19.80 -15.77
CA CYS A 217 24.62 -20.12 -14.35
C CYS A 217 23.85 -19.03 -13.59
N ALA A 218 24.14 -17.76 -13.86
CA ALA A 218 23.41 -16.64 -13.27
C ALA A 218 21.92 -16.66 -13.67
N ARG A 219 21.62 -16.91 -14.95
CA ARG A 219 20.23 -17.08 -15.41
C ARG A 219 19.54 -18.29 -14.78
N GLY A 220 20.24 -19.42 -14.67
CA GLY A 220 19.73 -20.62 -13.98
C GLY A 220 19.40 -20.34 -12.52
N LEU A 221 20.27 -19.60 -11.82
CA LEU A 221 20.05 -19.20 -10.44
C LEU A 221 18.83 -18.27 -10.31
N VAL A 222 18.72 -17.25 -11.17
CA VAL A 222 17.56 -16.34 -11.18
C VAL A 222 16.26 -17.10 -11.46
N TRP A 223 16.28 -18.07 -12.37
CA TRP A 223 15.11 -18.91 -12.66
C TRP A 223 14.74 -19.81 -11.47
N LEU A 224 15.72 -20.44 -10.81
CA LEU A 224 15.49 -21.24 -9.61
C LEU A 224 14.94 -20.41 -8.44
N VAL A 225 15.51 -19.22 -8.21
CA VAL A 225 15.02 -18.30 -7.18
C VAL A 225 13.63 -17.81 -7.53
N GLY A 226 13.37 -17.44 -8.79
CA GLY A 226 12.06 -16.99 -9.26
C GLY A 226 10.98 -18.07 -9.11
N THR A 227 11.28 -19.31 -9.49
CA THR A 227 10.35 -20.44 -9.33
C THR A 227 10.13 -20.80 -7.87
N ALA A 228 11.16 -20.75 -7.02
CA ALA A 228 11.01 -20.94 -5.58
C ALA A 228 10.14 -19.84 -4.94
N VAL A 229 10.38 -18.57 -5.27
CA VAL A 229 9.58 -17.44 -4.78
C VAL A 229 8.13 -17.55 -5.26
N ALA A 230 7.91 -17.90 -6.52
CA ALA A 230 6.58 -18.10 -7.07
C ALA A 230 5.86 -19.30 -6.40
N GLY A 231 6.58 -20.39 -6.15
CA GLY A 231 6.05 -21.56 -5.43
C GLY A 231 5.67 -21.23 -3.99
N ILE A 232 6.52 -20.47 -3.29
CA ILE A 232 6.24 -20.00 -1.94
C ILE A 232 5.06 -19.02 -1.95
N GLY A 233 5.01 -18.08 -2.89
CA GLY A 233 3.92 -17.10 -3.02
C GLY A 233 2.58 -17.76 -3.34
N THR A 234 2.55 -18.73 -4.24
CA THR A 234 1.34 -19.50 -4.57
C THR A 234 0.90 -20.39 -3.41
N GLY A 235 1.83 -21.02 -2.70
CA GLY A 235 1.58 -21.75 -1.47
C GLY A 235 0.95 -20.86 -0.40
N LEU A 236 1.59 -19.73 -0.08
CA LEU A 236 1.10 -18.74 0.87
C LEU A 236 -0.28 -18.22 0.50
N TYR A 237 -0.48 -17.88 -0.78
CA TYR A 237 -1.77 -17.45 -1.30
C TYR A 237 -2.86 -18.51 -1.10
N TRP A 238 -2.59 -19.77 -1.45
CA TRP A 238 -3.56 -20.84 -1.28
C TRP A 238 -3.85 -21.13 0.19
N THR A 239 -2.83 -21.14 1.06
CA THR A 239 -3.05 -21.28 2.50
C THR A 239 -3.84 -20.12 3.07
N ALA A 240 -3.54 -18.87 2.69
CA ALA A 240 -4.29 -17.71 3.14
C ALA A 240 -5.73 -17.75 2.61
N ARG A 241 -5.93 -18.15 1.35
CA ARG A 241 -7.26 -18.30 0.75
C ARG A 241 -8.06 -19.40 1.47
N ILE A 242 -7.48 -20.57 1.69
CA ILE A 242 -8.15 -21.64 2.43
C ILE A 242 -8.43 -21.20 3.87
N LEU A 243 -7.44 -20.63 4.55
CA LEU A 243 -7.54 -20.28 5.97
C LEU A 243 -8.43 -19.08 6.25
N LEU A 244 -8.58 -18.13 5.31
CA LEU A 244 -9.40 -16.93 5.50
C LEU A 244 -10.72 -17.01 4.73
N VAL A 245 -10.67 -17.40 3.46
CA VAL A 245 -11.83 -17.32 2.58
C VAL A 245 -12.82 -18.45 2.86
N LEU A 246 -12.38 -19.69 3.14
CA LEU A 246 -13.31 -20.77 3.49
C LEU A 246 -14.05 -20.51 4.82
N PRO A 247 -13.40 -20.14 5.93
CA PRO A 247 -14.14 -19.83 7.15
C PRO A 247 -14.99 -18.57 6.99
N ALA A 248 -14.55 -17.56 6.24
CA ALA A 248 -15.40 -16.40 5.93
C ALA A 248 -16.65 -16.81 5.12
N LEU A 249 -16.51 -17.69 4.12
CA LEU A 249 -17.64 -18.23 3.35
C LEU A 249 -18.55 -19.11 4.21
N ALA A 250 -17.98 -19.89 5.12
CA ALA A 250 -18.73 -20.69 6.06
C ALA A 250 -19.54 -19.80 7.00
N VAL A 251 -18.93 -18.77 7.61
CA VAL A 251 -19.64 -17.78 8.44
C VAL A 251 -20.70 -17.05 7.63
N TRP A 252 -20.41 -16.67 6.39
CA TRP A 252 -21.39 -16.03 5.54
C TRP A 252 -22.60 -16.94 5.28
N ARG A 253 -22.37 -18.19 4.88
CA ARG A 253 -23.45 -19.11 4.49
C ARG A 253 -24.23 -19.66 5.67
N TRP A 254 -23.56 -19.93 6.79
CA TRP A 254 -24.16 -20.53 7.99
C TRP A 254 -24.65 -19.52 9.02
N VAL A 255 -24.15 -18.28 9.01
CA VAL A 255 -24.55 -17.25 10.00
C VAL A 255 -25.18 -16.05 9.33
N LEU A 256 -24.49 -15.40 8.38
CA LEU A 256 -25.01 -14.15 7.79
C LEU A 256 -26.27 -14.36 6.95
N VAL A 257 -26.33 -15.44 6.15
CA VAL A 257 -27.51 -15.75 5.35
C VAL A 257 -28.75 -16.04 6.23
N PRO A 258 -28.70 -16.92 7.24
CA PRO A 258 -29.86 -17.14 8.11
C PRO A 258 -30.20 -15.91 8.95
N VAL A 259 -29.22 -15.20 9.49
CA VAL A 259 -29.46 -13.95 10.24
C VAL A 259 -30.10 -12.90 9.34
N GLY A 260 -29.63 -12.74 8.10
CA GLY A 260 -30.22 -11.84 7.12
C GLY A 260 -31.66 -12.21 6.78
N ARG A 261 -31.98 -13.50 6.68
CA ARG A 261 -33.35 -13.99 6.49
C ARG A 261 -34.24 -13.66 7.69
N VAL A 262 -33.76 -13.87 8.91
CA VAL A 262 -34.50 -13.52 10.14
C VAL A 262 -34.70 -12.01 10.23
N LEU A 263 -33.68 -11.21 9.97
CA LEU A 263 -33.76 -9.75 9.96
C LEU A 263 -34.74 -9.24 8.90
N ALA A 264 -34.78 -9.86 7.71
CA ALA A 264 -35.74 -9.51 6.67
C ALA A 264 -37.18 -9.81 7.10
N VAL A 265 -37.42 -10.93 7.79
CA VAL A 265 -38.73 -11.25 8.37
C VAL A 265 -39.09 -10.21 9.44
N VAL A 266 -38.19 -9.94 10.38
CA VAL A 266 -38.43 -8.95 11.45
C VAL A 266 -38.71 -7.56 10.87
N ALA A 267 -37.93 -7.12 9.88
CA ALA A 267 -38.15 -5.83 9.22
C ALA A 267 -39.50 -5.77 8.51
N ARG A 268 -39.94 -6.89 7.90
CA ARG A 268 -41.24 -6.98 7.23
C ARG A 268 -42.39 -6.92 8.23
N GLU A 269 -42.32 -7.69 9.30
CA GLU A 269 -43.31 -7.68 10.38
C GLU A 269 -43.40 -6.30 11.06
N VAL A 270 -42.26 -5.66 11.32
CA VAL A 270 -42.20 -4.30 11.86
C VAL A 270 -42.80 -3.29 10.87
N GLY A 271 -42.53 -3.44 9.58
CA GLY A 271 -43.12 -2.63 8.52
C GLY A 271 -44.65 -2.76 8.46
N ASP A 272 -45.18 -3.98 8.55
CA ASP A 272 -46.62 -4.26 8.53
C ASP A 272 -47.32 -3.75 9.80
N ALA A 273 -46.67 -3.87 10.97
CA ALA A 273 -47.14 -3.33 12.23
C ALA A 273 -47.16 -1.79 12.22
N LEU A 274 -46.09 -1.15 11.73
CA LEU A 274 -46.03 0.30 11.56
C LEU A 274 -47.07 0.78 10.54
N GLY A 275 -47.26 0.04 9.44
CA GLY A 275 -48.28 0.34 8.44
C GLY A 275 -49.70 0.27 9.00
N HIS A 276 -49.99 -0.69 9.89
CA HIS A 276 -51.26 -0.74 10.61
C HIS A 276 -51.41 0.42 11.58
N ALA A 277 -50.39 0.71 12.38
CA ALA A 277 -50.39 1.83 13.32
C ALA A 277 -50.61 3.16 12.58
N TRP A 278 -49.99 3.34 11.41
CA TRP A 278 -50.15 4.54 10.59
C TRP A 278 -51.56 4.69 10.02
N ARG A 279 -52.19 3.58 9.57
CA ARG A 279 -53.59 3.60 9.13
C ARG A 279 -54.52 3.97 10.29
N VAL A 280 -54.32 3.39 11.47
CA VAL A 280 -55.09 3.73 12.68
C VAL A 280 -54.91 5.19 13.07
N ALA A 281 -53.67 5.70 13.02
CA ALA A 281 -53.38 7.11 13.25
C ALA A 281 -54.07 8.03 12.22
N GLY A 282 -54.11 7.62 10.94
CA GLY A 282 -54.83 8.33 9.89
C GLY A 282 -56.34 8.40 10.14
N TYR A 283 -56.98 7.29 10.55
CA TYR A 283 -58.38 7.29 10.93
C TYR A 283 -58.66 8.18 12.14
N MET A 284 -57.79 8.13 13.17
CA MET A 284 -57.86 9.00 14.34
C MET A 284 -57.73 10.47 13.94
N SER A 285 -56.77 10.83 13.09
CA SER A 285 -56.56 12.21 12.63
C SER A 285 -57.74 12.74 11.82
N LEU A 286 -58.37 11.90 10.99
CA LEU A 286 -59.58 12.26 10.24
C LEU A 286 -60.79 12.41 11.15
N ALA A 287 -60.94 11.55 12.16
CA ALA A 287 -62.00 11.65 13.15
C ALA A 287 -61.88 12.94 13.98
N VAL A 288 -60.66 13.22 14.47
CA VAL A 288 -60.32 14.45 15.19
C VAL A 288 -60.53 15.67 14.30
N GLY A 289 -60.05 15.63 13.04
CA GLY A 289 -60.23 16.72 12.09
C GLY A 289 -61.71 17.01 11.76
N ARG A 290 -62.53 15.97 11.60
CA ARG A 290 -63.99 16.14 11.40
C ARG A 290 -64.68 16.68 12.65
N PHE A 291 -64.28 16.21 13.83
CA PHE A 291 -64.81 16.72 15.09
C PHE A 291 -64.46 18.19 15.27
N LEU A 292 -63.19 18.56 15.09
CA LEU A 292 -62.70 19.92 15.20
C LEU A 292 -63.33 20.83 14.15
N GLY A 293 -63.48 20.35 12.91
CA GLY A 293 -64.18 21.06 11.85
C GLY A 293 -65.66 21.29 12.15
N ARG A 294 -66.35 20.31 12.76
CA ARG A 294 -67.73 20.52 13.24
C ARG A 294 -67.78 21.52 14.38
N LEU A 295 -66.90 21.41 15.36
CA LEU A 295 -66.85 22.31 16.51
C LEU A 295 -66.59 23.75 16.05
N PHE A 296 -65.63 23.94 15.15
CA PHE A 296 -65.34 25.23 14.54
C PHE A 296 -66.55 25.79 13.77
N ARG A 297 -67.23 24.95 12.99
CA ARG A 297 -68.43 25.38 12.26
C ARG A 297 -69.56 25.77 13.21
N TRP A 298 -69.75 25.04 14.30
CA TRP A 298 -70.78 25.33 15.29
C TRP A 298 -70.47 26.60 16.11
N VAL A 299 -69.21 26.80 16.51
CA VAL A 299 -68.78 27.93 17.35
C VAL A 299 -68.66 29.23 16.55
N PHE A 300 -68.17 29.19 15.31
CA PHE A 300 -67.89 30.41 14.54
C PHE A 300 -68.86 30.62 13.38
N VAL A 301 -69.08 29.59 12.56
CA VAL A 301 -69.79 29.75 11.29
C VAL A 301 -71.30 29.84 11.50
N GLU A 302 -71.86 28.99 12.35
CA GLU A 302 -73.30 28.95 12.65
C GLU A 302 -73.81 30.27 13.26
N PRO A 303 -73.17 30.87 14.29
CA PRO A 303 -73.62 32.14 14.84
C PRO A 303 -73.44 33.30 13.87
N VAL A 304 -72.33 33.36 13.11
CA VAL A 304 -72.13 34.39 12.09
C VAL A 304 -73.18 34.26 10.98
N ARG A 305 -73.48 33.04 10.52
CA ARG A 305 -74.53 32.77 9.52
C ARG A 305 -75.90 33.18 10.05
N TRP A 306 -76.19 32.93 11.32
CA TRP A 306 -77.42 33.36 11.98
C TRP A 306 -77.53 34.88 12.04
N VAL A 307 -76.47 35.58 12.47
CA VAL A 307 -76.43 37.06 12.51
C VAL A 307 -76.59 37.63 11.11
N TYR A 308 -75.94 37.03 10.12
CA TYR A 308 -76.08 37.45 8.73
C TYR A 308 -77.53 37.30 8.24
N LEU A 309 -78.13 36.12 8.41
CA LEU A 309 -79.46 35.82 7.89
C LEU A 309 -80.59 36.49 8.68
N ARG A 310 -80.48 36.55 10.02
CA ARG A 310 -81.56 37.07 10.88
C ARG A 310 -81.42 38.54 11.23
N VAL A 311 -80.24 39.14 11.12
CA VAL A 311 -80.02 40.55 11.49
C VAL A 311 -79.62 41.37 10.28
N LEU A 312 -78.52 41.02 9.60
CA LEU A 312 -78.01 41.83 8.49
C LEU A 312 -78.91 41.79 7.25
N THR A 313 -79.54 40.65 6.96
CA THR A 313 -80.43 40.52 5.80
C THR A 313 -81.70 41.35 5.94
N PRO A 314 -82.49 41.25 7.04
CA PRO A 314 -83.67 42.10 7.22
C PRO A 314 -83.31 43.58 7.40
N VAL A 315 -82.23 43.91 8.11
CA VAL A 315 -81.76 45.30 8.20
C VAL A 315 -81.37 45.83 6.82
N GLY A 316 -80.72 45.02 5.99
CA GLY A 316 -80.39 45.37 4.60
C GLY A 316 -81.63 45.63 3.75
N HIS A 317 -82.69 44.83 3.91
CA HIS A 317 -83.98 45.07 3.25
C HIS A 317 -84.63 46.37 3.73
N VAL A 318 -84.66 46.62 5.05
CA VAL A 318 -85.23 47.85 5.62
C VAL A 318 -84.46 49.09 5.16
N VAL A 319 -83.13 49.09 5.21
CA VAL A 319 -82.31 50.22 4.73
C VAL A 319 -82.53 50.44 3.22
N ARG A 320 -82.62 49.37 2.45
CA ARG A 320 -82.88 49.44 1.01
C ARG A 320 -84.25 50.04 0.71
N ASP A 321 -85.27 49.62 1.44
CA ASP A 321 -86.65 50.00 1.16
C ASP A 321 -87.03 51.36 1.77
N ALA A 322 -86.51 51.69 2.96
CA ALA A 322 -86.84 52.91 3.68
C ALA A 322 -85.96 54.11 3.32
N VAL A 323 -84.73 53.89 2.83
CA VAL A 323 -83.77 54.98 2.58
C VAL A 323 -83.36 55.02 1.12
N LEU A 324 -82.84 53.91 0.58
CA LEU A 324 -82.27 53.92 -0.77
C LEU A 324 -83.32 54.05 -1.87
N ARG A 325 -84.47 53.37 -1.73
CA ARG A 325 -85.59 53.51 -2.68
C ARG A 325 -86.17 54.94 -2.72
N PRO A 326 -86.58 55.57 -1.61
CA PRO A 326 -87.16 56.91 -1.66
C PRO A 326 -86.17 57.99 -2.11
N VAL A 327 -84.89 57.89 -1.74
CA VAL A 327 -83.85 58.79 -2.28
C VAL A 327 -83.68 58.58 -3.79
N GLY A 328 -83.68 57.33 -4.25
CA GLY A 328 -83.65 57.01 -5.67
C GLY A 328 -84.84 57.56 -6.44
N ASP A 329 -86.04 57.48 -5.87
CA ASP A 329 -87.27 57.98 -6.50
C ASP A 329 -87.32 59.51 -6.51
N ALA A 330 -86.87 60.17 -5.43
CA ALA A 330 -86.71 61.62 -5.37
C ALA A 330 -85.68 62.12 -6.40
N ALA A 331 -84.52 61.44 -6.51
CA ALA A 331 -83.51 61.77 -7.52
C ALA A 331 -84.03 61.60 -8.95
N ARG A 332 -84.81 60.54 -9.21
CA ARG A 332 -85.47 60.33 -10.51
C ARG A 332 -86.57 61.36 -10.79
N ALA A 333 -87.27 61.85 -9.77
CA ALA A 333 -88.27 62.91 -9.91
C ALA A 333 -87.59 64.25 -10.25
N VAL A 334 -86.52 64.62 -9.55
CA VAL A 334 -85.69 65.79 -9.85
C VAL A 334 -85.10 65.69 -11.26
N GLY A 335 -84.56 64.53 -11.64
CA GLY A 335 -84.04 64.30 -12.99
C GLY A 335 -85.10 64.31 -14.10
N ARG A 336 -86.37 64.04 -13.78
CA ARG A 336 -87.50 64.22 -14.72
C ARG A 336 -87.90 65.69 -14.82
N ALA A 337 -88.00 66.40 -13.71
CA ALA A 337 -88.30 67.83 -13.67
C ALA A 337 -87.21 68.67 -14.38
N ALA A 338 -85.93 68.37 -14.14
CA ALA A 338 -84.81 69.02 -14.83
C ALA A 338 -84.84 68.77 -16.35
N ARG A 339 -85.20 67.56 -16.79
CA ARG A 339 -85.36 67.25 -18.22
C ARG A 339 -86.55 67.98 -18.85
N GLN A 340 -87.66 68.11 -18.14
CA GLN A 340 -88.81 68.88 -18.61
C GLN A 340 -88.49 70.38 -18.70
N ALA A 341 -87.74 70.93 -17.73
CA ALA A 341 -87.30 72.32 -17.76
C ALA A 341 -86.32 72.60 -18.91
N LEU A 342 -85.38 71.69 -19.19
CA LEU A 342 -84.46 71.80 -20.32
C LEU A 342 -85.15 71.62 -21.69
N ALA A 343 -86.26 70.91 -21.77
CA ALA A 343 -87.04 70.77 -23.00
C ALA A 343 -88.01 71.93 -23.25
N ALA A 344 -88.32 72.71 -22.21
CA ALA A 344 -89.20 73.88 -22.27
C ALA A 344 -88.44 75.21 -22.43
N ALA A 345 -87.11 75.19 -22.36
CA ALA A 345 -86.22 76.31 -22.62
C ALA A 345 -85.67 76.25 -24.06
#